data_AF-A0A958MVE2-F1
#
_entry.id   AF-A0A958MVE2-F1
#
_cell.length_a   1.000
_cell.length_b   1.000
_cell.length_c   1.000
_cell.angle_alpha   90.00
_cell.angle_beta   90.00
_cell.angle_gamma   90.00
#
_symmetry.space_group_name_H-M   'P 1'
#
loop_
_entity.id
_entity.type
_entity.pdbx_description
1 polymer ?
#
loop_
_entity_poly.entity_id
_entity_poly.type
_entity_poly.pdbx_seq_one_letter_code
_entity_poly.pdbx_strand_id
1 'polypeptide(L)'
;MQRIAIVAALSLQLTALGAGVDSRTSDLLINKFEKVYLQLAPGDEARVGVTLRLADLLAEKARRLSMDEMNNGCVQCTAGAQERKDALKYYNEVVEKLAEDKRGRVLSQMGHLYELNGESEKALKLYSDVIVAEKNPALLGDVHLSMAELQFRRSNFATALKHYEAALGFPEFERR
;
A
#
# COMPACT_ATOMS: atom_id res chain seq x y z
N MET A 1 51.78 43.06 8.48
CA MET A 1 51.29 42.30 7.30
C MET A 1 50.65 41.02 7.81
N GLN A 2 49.33 40.99 7.91
CA GLN A 2 48.57 39.93 8.58
C GLN A 2 47.80 39.13 7.52
N ARG A 3 48.04 37.82 7.47
CA ARG A 3 47.46 36.90 6.49
C ARG A 3 45.98 36.67 6.82
N ILE A 4 45.10 37.03 5.90
CA ILE A 4 43.67 36.70 5.95
C ILE A 4 43.53 35.28 5.39
N ALA A 5 43.17 34.33 6.25
CA ALA A 5 42.80 32.97 5.87
C ALA A 5 41.36 32.97 5.36
N ILE A 6 41.17 32.60 4.09
CA ILE A 6 39.86 32.38 3.49
C ILE A 6 39.41 30.97 3.91
N VAL A 7 38.43 30.88 4.79
CA VAL A 7 37.74 29.62 5.10
C VAL A 7 36.61 29.46 4.09
N ALA A 8 36.79 28.53 3.17
CA ALA A 8 35.77 28.13 2.20
C ALA A 8 34.64 27.37 2.93
N ALA A 9 33.44 27.96 2.94
CA ALA A 9 32.23 27.28 3.38
C ALA A 9 31.76 26.31 2.29
N LEU A 10 32.18 25.05 2.39
CA LEU A 10 31.63 23.95 1.60
C LEU A 10 30.34 23.47 2.29
N SER A 11 29.22 24.15 2.07
CA SER A 11 27.92 23.65 2.49
C SER A 11 27.48 22.54 1.54
N LEU A 12 27.75 21.30 1.91
CA LEU A 12 27.27 20.10 1.23
C LEU A 12 25.74 20.10 1.21
N GLN A 13 25.14 20.17 0.02
CA GLN A 13 23.72 19.89 -0.19
C GLN A 13 23.48 18.39 0.02
N LEU A 14 23.16 17.99 1.25
CA LEU A 14 22.98 16.58 1.63
C LEU A 14 21.53 16.08 1.46
N THR A 15 20.65 16.82 0.80
CA THR A 15 19.21 16.50 0.80
C THR A 15 18.75 15.58 -0.33
N ALA A 16 19.51 15.45 -1.42
CA ALA A 16 19.09 14.64 -2.58
C ALA A 16 19.55 13.17 -2.55
N LEU A 17 20.50 12.78 -1.68
CA LEU A 17 21.01 11.40 -1.65
C LEU A 17 20.09 10.40 -0.96
N GLY A 18 19.20 10.82 -0.06
CA GLY A 18 18.38 9.92 0.77
C GLY A 18 17.29 9.17 -0.01
N ALA A 19 16.50 9.89 -0.80
CA ALA A 19 15.36 9.30 -1.53
C ALA A 19 15.81 8.32 -2.64
N GLY A 20 16.92 8.62 -3.32
CA GLY A 20 17.48 7.77 -4.36
C GLY A 20 18.12 6.47 -3.85
N VAL A 21 18.63 6.47 -2.61
CA VAL A 21 19.22 5.27 -1.98
C VAL A 21 18.13 4.31 -1.51
N ASP A 22 17.04 4.83 -0.92
CA ASP A 22 15.93 4.01 -0.41
C ASP A 22 15.18 3.26 -1.53
N SER A 23 14.96 3.91 -2.68
CA SER A 23 14.34 3.23 -3.84
C SER A 23 15.21 2.08 -4.37
N ARG A 24 16.53 2.28 -4.48
CA ARG A 24 17.47 1.25 -4.97
C ARG A 24 17.52 0.03 -4.06
N THR A 25 17.44 0.24 -2.75
CA THR A 25 17.40 -0.87 -1.77
C THR A 25 16.09 -1.64 -1.85
N SER A 26 14.96 -0.95 -2.01
CA SER A 26 13.64 -1.57 -2.20
C SER A 26 13.59 -2.42 -3.48
N ASP A 27 14.10 -1.90 -4.60
CA ASP A 27 14.14 -2.64 -5.87
C ASP A 27 15.06 -3.88 -5.80
N LEU A 28 16.21 -3.77 -5.12
CA LEU A 28 17.09 -4.92 -4.89
C LEU A 28 16.38 -6.00 -4.06
N LEU A 29 15.60 -5.61 -3.05
CA LEU A 29 14.86 -6.54 -2.21
C LEU A 29 13.76 -7.25 -3.01
N ILE A 30 12.97 -6.52 -3.79
CA ILE A 30 11.96 -7.10 -4.71
C ILE A 30 12.61 -8.15 -5.61
N ASN A 31 13.71 -7.80 -6.29
CA ASN A 31 14.43 -8.72 -7.17
C ASN A 31 14.92 -9.98 -6.44
N LYS A 32 15.34 -9.87 -5.18
CA LYS A 32 15.74 -11.04 -4.37
C LYS A 32 14.55 -11.92 -4.04
N PHE A 33 13.43 -11.34 -3.60
CA PHE A 33 12.21 -12.09 -3.31
C PHE A 33 11.64 -12.77 -4.56
N GLU A 34 11.66 -12.11 -5.72
CA GLU A 34 11.25 -12.71 -7.00
C GLU A 34 12.10 -13.92 -7.37
N LYS A 35 13.43 -13.83 -7.22
CA LYS A 35 14.33 -14.97 -7.48
C LYS A 35 14.02 -16.16 -6.59
N VAL A 36 13.80 -15.91 -5.30
CA VAL A 36 13.44 -16.98 -4.35
C VAL A 36 12.06 -17.57 -4.71
N TYR A 37 11.07 -16.72 -5.00
CA TYR A 37 9.74 -17.15 -5.44
C TYR A 37 9.81 -18.10 -6.66
N LEU A 38 10.63 -17.76 -7.67
CA LEU A 38 10.80 -18.58 -8.87
C LEU A 38 11.50 -19.93 -8.61
N GLN A 39 12.28 -20.04 -7.53
CA GLN A 39 13.00 -21.25 -7.15
C GLN A 39 12.17 -22.19 -6.27
N LEU A 40 11.13 -21.68 -5.60
CA LEU A 40 10.26 -22.47 -4.72
C LEU A 40 9.16 -23.16 -5.54
N ALA A 41 8.89 -24.43 -5.21
CA ALA A 41 7.78 -25.16 -5.82
C ALA A 41 6.41 -24.52 -5.44
N PRO A 42 5.38 -24.54 -6.30
CA PRO A 42 4.07 -23.95 -5.99
C PRO A 42 3.39 -24.46 -4.71
N GLY A 43 3.71 -25.69 -4.30
CA GLY A 43 3.19 -26.32 -3.07
C GLY A 43 4.08 -26.14 -1.84
N ASP A 44 5.22 -25.47 -1.94
CA ASP A 44 6.13 -25.25 -0.82
C ASP A 44 5.52 -24.25 0.20
N GLU A 45 5.49 -24.61 1.48
CA GLU A 45 4.96 -23.75 2.54
C GLU A 45 5.74 -22.42 2.66
N ALA A 46 7.06 -22.45 2.43
CA ALA A 46 7.89 -21.26 2.48
C ALA A 46 7.52 -20.25 1.38
N ARG A 47 6.91 -20.73 0.28
CA ARG A 47 6.45 -19.87 -0.82
C ARG A 47 5.35 -18.92 -0.37
N VAL A 48 4.50 -19.30 0.58
CA VAL A 48 3.43 -18.43 1.10
C VAL A 48 4.00 -17.13 1.68
N GLY A 49 4.99 -17.25 2.56
CA GLY A 49 5.62 -16.09 3.20
C GLY A 49 6.41 -15.22 2.22
N VAL A 50 7.15 -15.85 1.30
CA VAL A 50 7.92 -15.15 0.25
C VAL A 50 6.99 -14.39 -0.69
N THR A 51 5.92 -15.02 -1.17
CA THR A 51 4.94 -14.41 -2.07
C THR A 51 4.19 -13.27 -1.38
N LEU A 52 3.78 -13.44 -0.12
CA LEU A 52 3.15 -12.36 0.65
C LEU A 52 4.08 -11.15 0.77
N ARG A 53 5.34 -11.38 1.14
CA ARG A 53 6.32 -10.30 1.30
C ARG A 53 6.64 -9.59 -0.03
N LEU A 54 6.68 -10.34 -1.12
CA LEU A 54 6.85 -9.78 -2.46
C LEU A 54 5.66 -8.87 -2.84
N ALA A 55 4.43 -9.30 -2.53
CA ALA A 55 3.23 -8.50 -2.76
C ALA A 55 3.25 -7.18 -1.96
N ASP A 56 3.62 -7.23 -0.68
CA ASP A 56 3.77 -6.03 0.17
C ASP A 56 4.78 -5.03 -0.43
N LEU A 57 5.94 -5.52 -0.86
CA LEU A 57 6.99 -4.68 -1.42
C LEU A 57 6.58 -4.01 -2.73
N LEU A 58 5.85 -4.73 -3.58
CA LEU A 58 5.28 -4.18 -4.82
C LEU A 58 4.21 -3.14 -4.52
N ALA A 59 3.33 -3.37 -3.54
CA ALA A 59 2.34 -2.39 -3.11
C ALA A 59 3.00 -1.10 -2.59
N GLU A 60 4.06 -1.20 -1.78
CA GLU A 60 4.81 -0.03 -1.31
C GLU A 60 5.56 0.69 -2.43
N LYS A 61 6.14 -0.06 -3.38
CA LYS A 61 6.75 0.55 -4.58
C LYS A 61 5.71 1.32 -5.38
N ALA A 62 4.52 0.74 -5.59
CA ALA A 62 3.43 1.41 -6.28
C ALA A 62 3.05 2.72 -5.59
N ARG A 63 2.88 2.71 -4.26
CA ARG A 63 2.58 3.90 -3.46
C ARG A 63 3.66 4.96 -3.62
N ARG A 64 4.94 4.58 -3.54
CA ARG A 64 6.07 5.49 -3.73
C ARG A 64 6.04 6.15 -5.11
N LEU A 65 5.83 5.36 -6.17
CA LEU A 65 5.74 5.87 -7.54
C LEU A 65 4.58 6.85 -7.71
N SER A 66 3.39 6.53 -7.18
CA SER A 66 2.25 7.44 -7.20
C SER A 66 2.52 8.74 -6.44
N MET A 67 3.13 8.67 -5.26
CA MET A 67 3.47 9.87 -4.48
C MET A 67 4.51 10.75 -5.18
N ASP A 68 5.52 10.14 -5.80
CA ASP A 68 6.55 10.88 -6.55
C ASP A 68 5.94 11.58 -7.77
N GLU A 69 5.05 10.90 -8.50
CA GLU A 69 4.30 11.49 -9.61
C GLU A 69 3.40 12.65 -9.15
N MET A 70 2.70 12.51 -8.02
CA MET A 70 1.87 13.57 -7.41
C MET A 70 2.70 14.80 -7.03
N ASN A 71 3.87 14.60 -6.43
CA ASN A 71 4.76 15.70 -6.04
C ASN A 71 5.30 16.48 -7.26
N ASN A 72 5.31 15.84 -8.43
CA ASN A 72 5.76 16.43 -9.69
C ASN A 72 4.59 17.04 -10.52
N GLY A 73 3.39 17.16 -9.95
CA GLY A 73 2.28 17.90 -10.54
C GLY A 73 1.52 17.16 -11.64
N CYS A 74 1.30 15.84 -11.49
CA CYS A 74 0.49 15.09 -12.45
C CYS A 74 -0.95 15.63 -12.56
N VAL A 75 -1.45 15.68 -13.81
CA VAL A 75 -2.86 15.95 -14.11
C VAL A 75 -3.67 14.65 -14.13
N GLN A 76 -3.07 13.57 -14.63
CA GLN A 76 -3.60 12.21 -14.57
C GLN A 76 -2.50 11.29 -14.04
N CYS A 77 -2.61 10.88 -12.79
CA CYS A 77 -1.57 10.12 -12.11
C CYS A 77 -1.80 8.63 -12.36
N THR A 78 -0.83 7.97 -13.01
CA THR A 78 -0.92 6.56 -13.40
C THR A 78 0.26 5.72 -12.88
N ALA A 79 1.25 6.36 -12.27
CA ALA A 79 2.44 5.70 -11.77
C ALA A 79 2.07 4.65 -10.71
N GLY A 80 2.82 3.55 -10.73
CA GLY A 80 2.59 2.40 -9.86
C GLY A 80 1.48 1.44 -10.32
N ALA A 81 0.75 1.72 -11.41
CA ALA A 81 -0.37 0.88 -11.83
C ALA A 81 0.05 -0.57 -12.13
N GLN A 82 1.23 -0.78 -12.71
CA GLN A 82 1.75 -2.11 -12.97
C GLN A 82 2.13 -2.82 -11.67
N GLU A 83 2.83 -2.15 -10.77
CA GLU A 83 3.20 -2.70 -9.46
C GLU A 83 1.97 -3.06 -8.61
N ARG A 84 0.88 -2.29 -8.68
CA ARG A 84 -0.39 -2.65 -8.03
C ARG A 84 -0.96 -3.95 -8.62
N LYS A 85 -0.92 -4.12 -9.94
CA LYS A 85 -1.38 -5.35 -10.61
C LYS A 85 -0.53 -6.56 -10.21
N ASP A 86 0.79 -6.38 -10.14
CA ASP A 86 1.70 -7.46 -9.74
C ASP A 86 1.52 -7.82 -8.26
N ALA A 87 1.36 -6.84 -7.37
CA ALA A 87 1.01 -7.07 -5.96
C ALA A 87 -0.30 -7.85 -5.83
N LEU A 88 -1.37 -7.43 -6.54
CA LEU A 88 -2.65 -8.12 -6.54
C LEU A 88 -2.54 -9.56 -7.05
N LYS A 89 -1.73 -9.81 -8.08
CA LYS A 89 -1.47 -11.18 -8.57
C LYS A 89 -0.87 -12.05 -7.47
N TYR A 90 0.15 -11.58 -6.76
CA TYR A 90 0.80 -12.35 -5.71
C TYR A 90 -0.08 -12.51 -4.46
N TYR A 91 -0.83 -11.48 -4.04
CA TYR A 91 -1.80 -11.63 -2.95
C TYR A 91 -2.86 -12.69 -3.27
N ASN A 92 -3.41 -12.70 -4.49
CA ASN A 92 -4.40 -13.70 -4.91
C ASN A 92 -3.86 -15.15 -4.86
N GLU A 93 -2.55 -15.36 -5.04
CA GLU A 93 -1.94 -16.70 -4.95
C GLU A 93 -1.95 -17.26 -3.51
N VAL A 94 -1.94 -16.38 -2.51
CA VAL A 94 -1.70 -16.78 -1.11
C VAL A 94 -2.82 -16.44 -0.14
N VAL A 95 -3.74 -15.53 -0.47
CA VAL A 95 -4.74 -14.99 0.49
C VAL A 95 -5.59 -16.09 1.14
N GLU A 96 -5.96 -17.12 0.41
CA GLU A 96 -6.74 -18.27 0.93
C GLU A 96 -5.92 -19.21 1.83
N LYS A 97 -4.58 -19.10 1.81
CA LYS A 97 -3.66 -19.89 2.63
C LYS A 97 -3.24 -19.16 3.91
N LEU A 98 -3.67 -17.90 4.08
CA LEU A 98 -3.32 -17.10 5.24
C LEU A 98 -4.19 -17.44 6.44
N ALA A 99 -3.61 -17.37 7.63
CA ALA A 99 -4.36 -17.37 8.87
C ALA A 99 -5.32 -16.17 8.91
N GLU A 100 -6.46 -16.33 9.59
CA GLU A 100 -7.53 -15.33 9.67
C GLU A 100 -6.98 -13.95 10.07
N ASP A 101 -6.12 -13.90 11.10
CA ASP A 101 -5.54 -12.66 11.63
C ASP A 101 -4.75 -11.83 10.59
N LYS A 102 -4.25 -12.47 9.52
CA LYS A 102 -3.54 -11.82 8.41
C LYS A 102 -4.43 -11.62 7.19
N ARG A 103 -5.38 -12.52 6.97
CA ARG A 103 -6.23 -12.55 5.78
C ARG A 103 -7.03 -11.26 5.66
N GLY A 104 -7.69 -10.78 6.72
CA GLY A 104 -8.45 -9.52 6.68
C GLY A 104 -7.61 -8.31 6.29
N ARG A 105 -6.38 -8.20 6.82
CA ARG A 105 -5.46 -7.12 6.43
C ARG A 105 -5.10 -7.20 4.95
N VAL A 106 -4.81 -8.39 4.43
CA VAL A 106 -4.49 -8.58 3.02
C VAL A 106 -5.69 -8.27 2.12
N LEU A 107 -6.90 -8.68 2.49
CA LEU A 107 -8.13 -8.36 1.75
C LEU A 107 -8.38 -6.84 1.71
N SER A 108 -8.18 -6.13 2.83
CA SER A 108 -8.26 -4.67 2.89
C SER A 108 -7.22 -4.00 1.98
N GLN A 109 -5.96 -4.44 2.04
CA GLN A 109 -4.89 -3.94 1.17
C GLN A 109 -5.19 -4.19 -0.32
N MET A 110 -5.68 -5.38 -0.68
CA MET A 110 -6.11 -5.70 -2.04
C MET A 110 -7.27 -4.78 -2.47
N GLY A 111 -8.22 -4.48 -1.59
CA GLY A 111 -9.31 -3.54 -1.83
C GLY A 111 -8.78 -2.16 -2.22
N HIS A 112 -7.83 -1.63 -1.45
CA HIS A 112 -7.20 -0.34 -1.73
C HIS A 112 -6.43 -0.34 -3.06
N LEU A 113 -5.74 -1.44 -3.40
CA LEU A 113 -5.05 -1.56 -4.69
C LEU A 113 -6.02 -1.60 -5.88
N TYR A 114 -7.17 -2.30 -5.75
CA TYR A 114 -8.21 -2.29 -6.78
C TYR A 114 -8.81 -0.89 -6.95
N GLU A 115 -9.07 -0.20 -5.85
CA GLU A 115 -9.55 1.19 -5.85
C GLU A 115 -8.60 2.13 -6.59
N LEU A 116 -7.30 2.08 -6.29
CA LEU A 116 -6.27 2.87 -6.98
C LEU A 116 -6.10 2.51 -8.47
N ASN A 117 -6.59 1.34 -8.89
CA ASN A 117 -6.65 0.92 -10.29
C ASN A 117 -8.01 1.23 -10.95
N GLY A 118 -8.93 1.88 -10.24
CA GLY A 118 -10.27 2.19 -10.74
C GLY A 118 -11.28 1.03 -10.67
N GLU A 119 -10.89 -0.12 -10.12
CA GLU A 119 -11.71 -1.34 -10.02
C GLU A 119 -12.60 -1.32 -8.77
N SER A 120 -13.41 -0.27 -8.64
CA SER A 120 -14.19 0.07 -7.44
C SER A 120 -15.10 -1.06 -6.94
N GLU A 121 -15.74 -1.80 -7.85
CA GLU A 121 -16.64 -2.91 -7.46
C GLU A 121 -15.88 -4.09 -6.82
N LYS A 122 -14.66 -4.37 -7.30
CA LYS A 122 -13.81 -5.40 -6.67
C LYS A 122 -13.36 -4.96 -5.28
N ALA A 123 -13.02 -3.68 -5.12
CA ALA A 123 -12.67 -3.11 -3.83
C ALA A 123 -13.82 -3.23 -2.82
N LEU A 124 -15.04 -2.80 -3.20
CA LEU A 124 -16.23 -2.90 -2.35
C LEU A 124 -16.54 -4.34 -1.92
N LYS A 125 -16.36 -5.31 -2.83
CA LYS A 125 -16.55 -6.71 -2.51
C LYS A 125 -15.57 -7.18 -1.43
N LEU A 126 -14.28 -6.87 -1.58
CA LEU A 126 -13.27 -7.27 -0.59
C LEU A 126 -13.48 -6.59 0.77
N TYR A 127 -13.82 -5.30 0.77
CA TYR A 127 -14.17 -4.59 2.00
C TYR A 127 -15.38 -5.22 2.71
N SER A 128 -16.40 -5.64 1.94
CA SER A 128 -17.55 -6.36 2.48
C SER A 128 -17.15 -7.72 3.05
N ASP A 129 -16.29 -8.46 2.35
CA ASP A 129 -15.76 -9.75 2.81
C ASP A 129 -15.00 -9.58 4.15
N VAL A 130 -14.24 -8.49 4.33
CA VAL A 130 -13.56 -8.14 5.59
C VAL A 130 -14.56 -7.84 6.71
N ILE A 131 -15.58 -7.01 6.46
CA ILE A 131 -16.60 -6.66 7.48
C ILE A 131 -17.32 -7.91 8.02
N VAL A 132 -17.54 -8.92 7.17
CA VAL A 132 -18.23 -10.16 7.56
C VAL A 132 -17.32 -11.10 8.35
N ALA A 133 -16.04 -11.19 7.97
CA ALA A 133 -15.12 -12.19 8.52
C ALA A 133 -14.33 -11.71 9.74
N GLU A 134 -14.05 -10.42 9.87
CA GLU A 134 -13.11 -9.88 10.85
C GLU A 134 -13.78 -9.33 12.09
N LYS A 135 -13.05 -9.40 13.22
CA LYS A 135 -13.49 -8.84 14.51
C LYS A 135 -12.59 -7.72 15.02
N ASN A 136 -11.49 -7.44 14.32
CA ASN A 136 -10.52 -6.45 14.74
C ASN A 136 -11.11 -5.03 14.57
N PRO A 137 -11.36 -4.28 15.66
CA PRO A 137 -11.99 -2.96 15.59
C PRO A 137 -11.20 -1.95 14.75
N ALA A 138 -9.87 -2.02 14.78
CA ALA A 138 -8.97 -1.19 13.98
C ALA A 138 -9.25 -1.34 12.49
N LEU A 139 -9.19 -2.59 12.04
CA LEU A 139 -9.34 -2.96 10.64
C LEU A 139 -10.75 -2.65 10.13
N LEU A 140 -11.77 -2.91 10.95
CA LEU A 140 -13.15 -2.59 10.61
C LEU A 140 -13.36 -1.07 10.46
N GLY A 141 -12.77 -0.27 11.35
CA GLY A 141 -12.78 1.19 11.23
C GLY A 141 -12.11 1.68 9.94
N ASP A 142 -10.90 1.20 9.65
CA ASP A 142 -10.16 1.55 8.44
C ASP A 142 -10.94 1.14 7.16
N VAL A 143 -11.53 -0.06 7.13
CA VAL A 143 -12.34 -0.53 6.00
C VAL A 143 -13.61 0.28 5.80
N HIS A 144 -14.29 0.66 6.88
CA HIS A 144 -15.44 1.56 6.78
C HIS A 144 -15.06 2.93 6.23
N LEU A 145 -13.90 3.48 6.65
CA LEU A 145 -13.39 4.71 6.06
C LEU A 145 -13.15 4.56 4.54
N SER A 146 -12.46 3.49 4.10
CA SER A 146 -12.21 3.26 2.68
C SER A 146 -13.51 3.12 1.87
N MET A 147 -14.51 2.40 2.40
CA MET A 147 -15.83 2.32 1.76
C MET A 147 -16.53 3.69 1.69
N ALA A 148 -16.42 4.51 2.74
CA ALA A 148 -17.01 5.84 2.78
C ALA A 148 -16.39 6.76 1.70
N GLU A 149 -15.06 6.80 1.61
CA GLU A 149 -14.33 7.59 0.61
C GLU A 149 -14.65 7.14 -0.82
N LEU A 150 -14.70 5.82 -1.04
CA LEU A 150 -15.04 5.26 -2.34
C LEU A 150 -16.47 5.61 -2.77
N GLN A 151 -17.44 5.52 -1.87
CA GLN A 151 -18.82 5.92 -2.15
C GLN A 151 -18.95 7.43 -2.34
N PHE A 152 -18.19 8.22 -1.58
CA PHE A 152 -18.16 9.67 -1.72
C PHE A 152 -17.67 10.10 -3.11
N ARG A 153 -16.57 9.52 -3.60
CA ARG A 153 -16.06 9.80 -4.96
C ARG A 153 -17.04 9.38 -6.07
N ARG A 154 -17.96 8.46 -5.78
CA ARG A 154 -19.06 8.06 -6.67
C ARG A 154 -20.31 8.92 -6.52
N SER A 155 -20.28 9.97 -5.70
CA SER A 155 -21.42 10.83 -5.36
C SER A 155 -22.57 10.11 -4.63
N ASN A 156 -22.31 8.92 -4.07
CA ASN A 156 -23.28 8.16 -3.27
C ASN A 156 -23.27 8.62 -1.82
N PHE A 157 -23.58 9.90 -1.59
CA PHE A 157 -23.37 10.57 -0.30
C PHE A 157 -24.12 9.92 0.87
N ALA A 158 -25.33 9.41 0.64
CA ALA A 158 -26.09 8.74 1.70
C ALA A 158 -25.41 7.45 2.18
N THR A 159 -24.82 6.67 1.27
CA THR A 159 -24.06 5.46 1.62
C THR A 159 -22.71 5.81 2.23
N ALA A 160 -22.05 6.85 1.70
CA ALA A 160 -20.80 7.36 2.26
C ALA A 160 -20.97 7.80 3.72
N LEU A 161 -22.02 8.57 4.02
CA LEU A 161 -22.32 9.03 5.38
C LEU A 161 -22.48 7.86 6.36
N LYS A 162 -23.27 6.83 5.99
CA LYS A 162 -23.43 5.63 6.82
C LYS A 162 -22.10 4.96 7.16
N HIS A 163 -21.18 4.89 6.19
CA HIS A 163 -19.86 4.30 6.42
C HIS A 163 -18.93 5.21 7.23
N TYR A 164 -19.00 6.54 7.07
CA TYR A 164 -18.28 7.47 7.94
C TYR A 164 -18.75 7.35 9.39
N GLU A 165 -20.07 7.32 9.62
CA GLU A 165 -20.65 7.11 10.96
C GLU A 165 -20.22 5.77 11.56
N ALA A 166 -20.20 4.70 10.75
CA ALA A 166 -19.69 3.41 11.18
C ALA A 166 -18.20 3.48 11.57
N ALA A 167 -17.35 4.11 10.77
CA ALA A 167 -15.91 4.26 11.04
C ALA A 167 -15.66 5.01 12.36
N LEU A 168 -16.40 6.10 12.62
CA LEU A 168 -16.32 6.88 13.85
C LEU A 168 -16.76 6.09 15.11
N GLY A 169 -17.53 5.02 14.95
CA GLY A 169 -17.92 4.13 16.04
C GLY A 169 -16.79 3.22 16.55
N PHE A 170 -15.62 3.19 15.89
CA PHE A 170 -14.50 2.32 16.29
C PHE A 170 -13.46 3.07 17.15
N PRO A 171 -12.96 2.47 18.26
CA PRO A 171 -12.13 3.15 19.28
C PRO A 171 -10.78 3.71 18.83
N GLU A 172 -10.33 3.41 17.61
CA GLU A 172 -9.05 3.88 17.08
C GLU A 172 -9.17 5.22 16.35
N PHE A 173 -10.38 5.61 15.93
CA PHE A 173 -10.61 6.95 15.34
C PHE A 173 -10.60 8.07 16.38
N GLU A 174 -10.98 7.79 17.62
CA GLU A 174 -10.96 8.78 18.71
C GLU A 174 -9.53 9.17 19.15
N ARG A 175 -8.51 8.42 18.72
CA ARG A 175 -7.12 8.54 19.22
C ARG A 175 -6.09 9.02 18.18
N ARG A 176 -6.48 9.31 16.94
CA ARG A 176 -5.59 9.78 15.86
C ARG A 176 -5.73 11.27 15.61
#